data_AF-A0ABD6B4Y8-F1
#
_entry.id   AF-A0ABD6B4Y8-F1
#
_cell.length_a   1.000
_cell.length_b   1.000
_cell.length_c   1.000
_cell.angle_alpha   90.00
_cell.angle_beta   90.00
_cell.angle_gamma   90.00
#
_symmetry.space_group_name_H-M   'P 1'
#
loop_
_entity.id
_entity.type
_entity.pdbx_description
1 polymer ?
#
loop_
_entity_poly.entity_id
_entity_poly.type
_entity_poly.pdbx_seq_one_letter_code
_entity_poly.pdbx_strand_id
1 'polypeptide(L)'
;KLLVGHLTPDSGTVSVGGEDVTDAGHRLREVVGYVPEHAGFPDALTGREVLGYHARLRGVPAAERADRPRLHERRRGRADQRRRRRGA
;
A
#
# COMPACT_ATOMS: atom_id res chain seq x y z
N LYS A 1 7.63 2.78 -11.65
CA LYS A 1 7.37 4.22 -11.37
C LYS A 1 6.32 4.80 -12.35
N LEU A 2 6.35 4.44 -13.63
CA LEU A 2 5.30 4.82 -14.61
C LEU A 2 3.89 4.34 -14.22
N LEU A 3 3.70 3.05 -13.92
CA LEU A 3 2.38 2.46 -13.55
C LEU A 3 1.71 3.09 -12.32
N VAL A 4 2.48 3.81 -11.50
CA VAL A 4 2.00 4.46 -10.26
C VAL A 4 1.99 5.98 -10.40
N GLY A 5 2.08 6.49 -11.63
CA GLY A 5 2.02 7.92 -11.95
C GLY A 5 3.15 8.76 -11.35
N HIS A 6 4.29 8.15 -11.01
CA HIS A 6 5.46 8.89 -10.50
C HIS A 6 6.35 9.45 -11.61
N LEU A 7 6.17 8.95 -12.83
CA LEU A 7 6.89 9.40 -14.02
C LEU A 7 5.87 9.53 -15.16
N THR A 8 6.13 10.48 -16.05
CA THR A 8 5.40 10.64 -17.31
C THR A 8 6.13 9.85 -18.40
N PRO A 9 5.43 9.07 -19.24
CA PRO A 9 6.04 8.43 -20.40
C PRO A 9 6.55 9.49 -21.39
N ASP A 10 7.75 9.30 -21.95
CA ASP A 10 8.28 10.20 -22.99
C ASP A 10 7.51 10.04 -24.33
N SER A 11 6.91 8.86 -24.55
CA SER A 11 6.06 8.56 -25.68
C SER A 11 5.12 7.38 -25.38
N GLY A 12 4.03 7.28 -26.15
CA GLY A 12 3.02 6.24 -25.97
C GLY A 12 2.09 6.49 -24.78
N THR A 13 1.30 5.46 -24.46
CA THR A 13 0.23 5.54 -23.46
C THR A 13 0.32 4.37 -22.49
N VAL A 14 0.04 4.63 -21.21
CA VAL A 14 -0.01 3.62 -20.16
C VAL A 14 -1.33 3.77 -19.42
N SER A 15 -2.11 2.70 -19.35
CA SER A 15 -3.37 2.69 -18.61
C SER A 15 -3.34 1.69 -17.46
N VAL A 16 -3.90 2.05 -16.31
CA VAL A 16 -4.04 1.17 -15.14
C VAL A 16 -5.45 1.26 -14.61
N GLY A 17 -6.13 0.10 -14.47
CA GLY A 17 -7.53 0.09 -14.03
C GLY A 17 -8.50 0.76 -15.00
N GLY A 18 -8.14 0.88 -16.29
CA GLY A 18 -8.92 1.56 -17.31
C GLY A 18 -8.68 3.08 -17.40
N GLU A 19 -7.82 3.64 -16.53
CA GLU A 19 -7.49 5.06 -16.53
C GLU A 19 -6.08 5.30 -17.09
N ASP A 20 -5.90 6.36 -17.87
CA ASP A 20 -4.57 6.81 -18.31
C ASP A 20 -3.78 7.33 -17.11
N VAL A 21 -2.54 6.86 -16.94
CA VAL A 21 -1.70 7.26 -15.80
C VAL A 21 -1.30 8.73 -15.81
N THR A 22 -1.33 9.41 -16.96
CA THR A 22 -1.02 10.85 -17.06
C THR A 22 -2.18 11.72 -16.56
N ASP A 23 -3.43 11.27 -16.77
CA ASP A 23 -4.65 12.02 -16.45
C ASP A 23 -5.30 11.61 -15.12
N ALA A 24 -5.05 10.37 -14.66
CA ALA A 24 -5.72 9.81 -13.49
C ALA A 24 -5.36 10.52 -12.17
N GLY A 25 -4.15 11.08 -12.05
CA GLY A 25 -3.69 11.80 -10.86
C GLY A 25 -3.90 11.03 -9.55
N HIS A 26 -4.74 11.57 -8.66
CA HIS A 26 -5.08 10.93 -7.39
C HIS A 26 -5.89 9.64 -7.54
N ARG A 27 -6.75 9.51 -8.57
CA ARG A 27 -7.61 8.34 -8.80
C ARG A 27 -6.80 7.06 -9.01
N LEU A 28 -5.64 7.18 -9.68
CA LEU A 28 -4.69 6.08 -9.85
C LEU A 28 -4.25 5.48 -8.50
N ARG A 29 -4.07 6.35 -7.50
CA ARG A 29 -3.63 5.91 -6.16
C ARG A 29 -4.75 5.20 -5.41
N GLU A 30 -6.02 5.37 -5.77
CA GLU A 30 -7.13 4.68 -5.11
C GLU A 30 -7.20 3.20 -5.53
N VAL A 31 -6.87 2.90 -6.79
CA VAL A 31 -6.93 1.56 -7.36
C VAL A 31 -5.60 0.79 -7.31
N VAL A 32 -4.47 1.48 -7.11
CA VAL A 32 -3.14 0.85 -7.01
C VAL A 32 -2.57 0.95 -5.59
N GLY A 33 -2.04 -0.18 -5.10
CA GLY A 33 -1.15 -0.23 -3.94
C GLY A 33 0.31 -0.35 -4.38
N TYR A 34 1.18 0.53 -3.87
CA TYR A 34 2.62 0.52 -4.18
C TYR A 34 3.44 0.46 -2.89
N VAL A 35 4.41 -0.45 -2.85
CA VAL A 35 5.44 -0.53 -1.81
C VAL A 35 6.78 -0.42 -2.52
N PRO A 36 7.58 0.63 -2.27
CA PRO A 36 8.90 0.75 -2.87
C PRO A 36 9.86 -0.28 -2.26
N GLU A 37 10.96 -0.53 -2.95
CA GLU A 37 12.03 -1.45 -2.52
C GLU A 37 12.55 -1.11 -1.11
N HIS A 38 12.69 0.18 -0.84
CA HIS A 38 13.00 0.72 0.48
C HIS A 38 11.82 1.54 1.00
N ALA A 39 10.85 0.84 1.63
CA ALA A 39 9.65 1.46 2.17
C ALA A 39 9.87 2.29 3.45
N GLY A 40 11.01 2.14 4.13
CA GLY A 40 11.36 2.95 5.30
C GLY A 40 10.27 2.95 6.38
N PHE A 41 9.80 1.77 6.78
CA PHE A 41 8.79 1.68 7.83
C PHE A 41 9.38 2.12 9.18
N PRO A 42 8.62 2.87 10.01
CA PRO A 42 9.11 3.26 11.32
C PRO A 42 9.44 2.05 12.20
N ASP A 43 10.66 2.00 12.73
CA ASP A 43 11.15 0.88 13.57
C ASP A 43 10.35 0.72 14.88
N ALA A 44 9.85 1.84 15.41
CA ALA A 44 9.03 1.89 16.61
C ALA A 44 7.65 1.21 16.45
N LEU A 45 7.20 0.98 15.21
CA LEU A 45 5.88 0.42 14.92
C LEU A 45 5.97 -1.05 14.53
N THR A 46 5.08 -1.85 15.10
CA THR A 46 4.83 -3.21 14.65
C THR A 46 4.17 -3.21 13.27
N GLY A 47 4.27 -4.35 12.54
CA GLY A 47 3.63 -4.47 11.24
C GLY A 47 2.11 -4.23 11.28
N ARG A 48 1.44 -4.56 12.39
CA ARG A 48 0.00 -4.25 12.57
C ARG A 48 -0.26 -2.75 12.70
N GLU A 49 0.59 -2.03 13.44
CA GLU A 49 0.45 -0.59 13.64
C GLU A 49 0.73 0.19 12.34
N VAL A 50 1.74 -0.22 11.57
CA VAL A 50 2.01 0.34 10.22
C VAL A 50 0.80 0.15 9.30
N LEU A 51 0.23 -1.06 9.24
CA LEU A 51 -0.95 -1.32 8.43
C LEU A 51 -2.17 -0.52 8.91
N GLY A 52 -2.36 -0.40 10.22
CA GLY A 52 -3.43 0.40 10.81
C GLY A 52 -3.28 1.89 10.51
N TYR A 53 -2.05 2.41 10.54
CA TYR A 53 -1.72 3.78 10.16
C TYR A 53 -2.07 4.05 8.69
N HIS A 54 -1.60 3.20 7.77
CA HIS A 54 -1.92 3.36 6.35
C HIS A 54 -3.42 3.20 6.04
N ALA A 55 -4.12 2.29 6.74
CA ALA A 55 -5.57 2.14 6.58
C ALA A 55 -6.34 3.40 7.00
N ARG A 56 -5.89 4.10 8.06
CA ARG A 56 -6.45 5.39 8.49
C ARG A 56 -6.23 6.48 7.44
N LEU A 57 -5.01 6.60 6.92
CA LEU A 57 -4.68 7.56 5.85
C LEU A 57 -5.52 7.35 4.59
N ARG A 58 -5.92 6.11 4.32
CA ARG A 58 -6.74 5.73 3.15
C ARG A 58 -8.24 5.77 3.43
N GLY A 59 -8.67 6.32 4.58
CA GLY A 59 -10.09 6.49 4.90
C GLY A 59 -10.86 5.19 5.18
N VAL A 60 -10.18 4.04 5.38
CA VAL A 60 -10.87 2.76 5.63
C VAL A 60 -11.67 2.85 6.94
N PRO A 61 -12.97 2.49 6.99
CA PRO A 61 -13.76 2.54 8.22
C PRO A 61 -13.20 1.66 9.34
N ALA A 62 -13.39 2.07 10.60
CA ALA A 62 -12.83 1.35 11.76
C ALA A 62 -13.29 -0.11 11.85
N ALA A 63 -14.54 -0.39 11.47
CA ALA A 63 -15.09 -1.75 11.42
C ALA A 63 -14.32 -2.66 10.44
N GLU A 64 -13.92 -2.14 9.28
CA GLU A 64 -13.18 -2.91 8.27
C GLU A 64 -11.69 -3.07 8.62
N ARG A 65 -11.11 -2.13 9.39
CA ARG A 65 -9.71 -2.21 9.83
C ARG A 65 -9.43 -3.42 10.72
N ALA A 66 -10.43 -3.93 11.43
CA ALA A 66 -10.29 -5.09 12.29
C ALA A 66 -10.13 -6.41 11.51
N ASP A 67 -10.77 -6.53 10.35
CA ASP A 67 -10.78 -7.75 9.52
C ASP A 67 -9.75 -7.73 8.38
N ARG A 68 -9.37 -6.57 7.87
CA ARG A 68 -8.41 -6.44 6.74
C ARG A 68 -7.02 -7.05 6.98
N PRO A 69 -6.45 -7.11 8.21
CA PRO A 69 -5.19 -7.81 8.46
C PRO A 69 -5.23 -9.28 8.04
N ARG A 70 -6.42 -9.92 8.06
CA ARG A 70 -6.61 -11.33 7.70
C ARG A 70 -6.53 -11.62 6.21
N LEU A 71 -6.82 -10.63 5.35
CA LEU A 71 -6.87 -10.84 3.89
C LEU A 71 -5.48 -11.12 3.28
N HIS A 72 -4.42 -10.54 3.84
CA HIS A 72 -3.05 -10.78 3.38
C HIS A 72 -2.39 -12.03 4.01
N GLU A 73 -3.05 -12.68 4.98
CA GLU A 73 -2.50 -13.83 5.71
C GLU A 73 -2.57 -15.14 4.92
N ARG A 74 -3.43 -15.22 3.89
CA ARG A 74 -3.62 -16.46 3.14
C ARG A 74 -2.47 -16.80 2.17
N ARG A 75 -1.59 -15.86 1.83
CA ARG A 75 -0.54 -16.09 0.81
C ARG A 75 0.90 -16.13 1.32
N ARG A 76 1.18 -15.70 2.56
CA ARG A 76 2.54 -15.73 3.11
C ARG A 76 2.47 -16.09 4.59
N GLY A 77 2.86 -17.31 4.95
CA GLY A 77 2.95 -17.79 6.34
C GLY A 77 3.96 -16.99 7.16
N ARG A 78 3.57 -15.80 7.64
CA ARG A 78 4.39 -14.90 8.45
C ARG A 78 3.54 -14.18 9.52
N ALA A 79 2.72 -14.94 10.23
CA ALA A 79 1.92 -14.41 11.34
C ALA A 79 2.80 -13.80 12.45
N ASP A 80 4.01 -14.35 12.67
CA ASP A 80 4.91 -14.01 13.78
C ASP A 80 5.60 -12.65 13.67
N GLN A 81 5.83 -12.15 12.46
CA GLN A 81 6.53 -10.87 12.24
C GLN A 81 5.62 -9.65 12.50
N ARG A 82 4.32 -9.86 12.75
CA ARG A 82 3.35 -8.78 12.96
C ARG A 82 3.46 -8.10 14.32
N ARG A 83 3.97 -8.80 15.33
CA ARG A 83 4.02 -8.34 16.73
C ARG A 83 5.40 -7.85 17.15
N ARG A 84 6.43 -8.13 16.35
CA ARG A 84 7.80 -7.68 16.62
C ARG A 84 7.97 -6.27 16.10
N ARG A 85 8.54 -5.39 16.94
CA ARG A 85 9.09 -4.13 16.48
C ARG A 85 10.34 -4.45 15.66
N ARG A 86 10.61 -3.69 14.60
CA ARG A 86 11.85 -3.90 13.85
C ARG A 86 12.97 -3.25 14.68
N GLY A 87 13.98 -4.04 15.05
CA GLY A 87 15.09 -3.60 15.91
C GLY A 87 15.06 -4.08 17.37
N ALA A 88 14.17 -5.02 17.73
CA ALA A 88 14.15 -5.72 19.03
C ALA A 88 14.34 -7.24 18.85
#